data_AF-A0A5C6GN45-F1
#
_entry.id   AF-A0A5C6GN45-F1
#
_cell.length_a   1.000
_cell.length_b   1.000
_cell.length_c   1.000
_cell.angle_alpha   90.00
_cell.angle_beta   90.00
_cell.angle_gamma   90.00
#
_symmetry.space_group_name_H-M   'P 1'
#
loop_
_entity.id
_entity.type
_entity.pdbx_description
1 polymer ?
#
loop_
_entity_poly.entity_id
_entity_poly.type
_entity_poly.pdbx_seq_one_letter_code
_entity_poly.pdbx_strand_id
1 'polypeptide(L)'
;MRLVLDFDGTITQKDTIDELAQAAISLQRRRTGQDFQPVWNHAVQAYLKDYESYESNFSPPESLRKDMKAEMRFLKGLKDAEEASLSRVSASALFAGLQRDDLFQMGVEAVASGRVSKTEGFDEFLLSAGEKGLKMDITSVNWSKAFIEGILHPQHLPVAANEISENGEIQGPQHVGSRITTSPDKLNALRHITQTDHEPVLYLGDSTTDLECLLYSHGVIIARDAESALLTTLSRIGVDVPHIGNLQNLTHARLFWARDFLEVLASGALDQ
;
A
#
# COMPACT_ATOMS: atom_id res chain seq x y z
N MET A 1 2.23 20.11 8.66
CA MET A 1 2.83 18.93 8.01
C MET A 1 1.73 17.89 7.92
N ARG A 2 1.64 17.20 6.78
CA ARG A 2 0.71 16.11 6.55
C ARG A 2 1.48 14.79 6.47
N LEU A 3 0.95 13.77 7.14
CA LEU A 3 1.44 12.40 7.09
C LEU A 3 0.61 11.64 6.06
N VAL A 4 1.26 10.99 5.11
CA VAL A 4 0.58 10.09 4.16
C VAL A 4 1.23 8.73 4.25
N LEU A 5 0.44 7.72 4.58
CA LEU A 5 0.94 6.37 4.83
C LEU A 5 0.41 5.42 3.77
N ASP A 6 1.28 4.55 3.30
CA ASP A 6 0.85 3.27 2.74
C ASP A 6 0.21 2.40 3.83
N PHE A 7 -0.52 1.37 3.42
CA PHE A 7 -1.22 0.44 4.31
C PHE A 7 -0.51 -0.90 4.46
N ASP A 8 -0.38 -1.66 3.38
CA ASP A 8 0.05 -3.06 3.40
C ASP A 8 1.57 -3.18 3.50
N GLY A 9 2.10 -3.75 4.58
CA GLY A 9 3.54 -3.80 4.83
C GLY A 9 4.10 -2.55 5.53
N THR A 10 3.35 -1.44 5.49
CA THR A 10 3.64 -0.21 6.24
C THR A 10 2.88 -0.17 7.57
N ILE A 11 1.54 -0.02 7.53
CA ILE A 11 0.68 -0.01 8.72
C ILE A 11 0.41 -1.43 9.21
N THR A 12 0.11 -2.36 8.31
CA THR A 12 0.02 -3.79 8.62
C THR A 12 1.39 -4.43 8.41
N GLN A 13 1.70 -5.48 9.16
CA GLN A 13 3.01 -6.14 9.05
C GLN A 13 3.23 -6.88 7.72
N LYS A 14 2.16 -7.10 6.96
CA LYS A 14 2.11 -7.93 5.75
C LYS A 14 0.99 -7.46 4.83
N ASP A 15 1.09 -7.83 3.56
CA ASP A 15 0.01 -7.74 2.60
C ASP A 15 -1.27 -8.43 3.09
N THR A 16 -2.41 -7.77 2.88
CA THR A 16 -3.74 -8.22 3.34
C THR A 16 -4.71 -8.58 2.20
N ILE A 17 -4.26 -8.60 0.94
CA ILE A 17 -5.11 -8.96 -0.21
C ILE A 17 -5.59 -10.41 -0.13
N ASP A 18 -4.71 -11.35 0.25
CA ASP A 18 -5.13 -12.74 0.44
C ASP A 18 -6.14 -12.86 1.58
N GLU A 19 -5.94 -12.16 2.71
CA GLU A 19 -6.91 -12.18 3.82
C GLU A 19 -8.28 -11.65 3.38
N LEU A 20 -8.33 -10.53 2.64
CA LEU A 20 -9.57 -10.00 2.06
C LEU A 20 -10.26 -11.05 1.16
N ALA A 21 -9.49 -11.72 0.29
CA ALA A 21 -10.02 -12.76 -0.58
C ALA A 21 -10.53 -13.99 0.21
N GLN A 22 -9.78 -14.46 1.22
CA GLN A 22 -10.16 -15.59 2.06
C GLN A 22 -11.41 -15.30 2.89
N ALA A 23 -11.53 -14.08 3.42
CA ALA A 23 -12.71 -13.64 4.14
C ALA A 23 -13.95 -13.60 3.24
N ALA A 24 -13.80 -13.11 2.00
CA ALA A 24 -14.86 -13.12 0.99
C ALA A 24 -15.25 -14.54 0.56
N ILE A 25 -14.29 -15.43 0.28
CA ILE A 25 -14.55 -16.86 -0.03
C ILE A 25 -15.35 -17.51 1.10
N SER A 26 -14.94 -17.27 2.35
CA SER A 26 -15.60 -17.82 3.53
C SER A 26 -17.03 -17.31 3.69
N LEU A 27 -17.27 -16.02 3.40
CA LEU A 27 -18.61 -15.45 3.43
C LEU A 27 -19.49 -15.96 2.29
N GLN A 28 -18.97 -16.03 1.06
CA GLN A 28 -19.68 -16.59 -0.09
C GLN A 28 -20.09 -18.04 0.15
N ARG A 29 -19.15 -18.87 0.64
CA ARG A 29 -19.44 -20.27 0.99
C ARG A 29 -20.58 -20.39 2.01
N ARG A 30 -20.67 -19.48 2.98
CA ARG A 30 -21.76 -19.42 3.96
C ARG A 30 -23.08 -18.94 3.36
N ARG A 31 -23.07 -17.95 2.46
CA ARG A 31 -24.27 -17.32 1.90
C ARG A 31 -24.89 -18.09 0.73
N THR A 32 -24.06 -18.59 -0.17
CA THR A 32 -24.49 -19.17 -1.46
C THR A 32 -24.15 -20.65 -1.59
N GLY A 33 -23.33 -21.19 -0.69
CA GLY A 33 -22.80 -22.56 -0.80
C GLY A 33 -21.71 -22.72 -1.86
N GLN A 34 -21.35 -21.67 -2.60
CA GLN A 34 -20.32 -21.71 -3.62
C GLN A 34 -18.93 -21.58 -3.01
N ASP A 35 -18.00 -22.41 -3.49
CA ASP A 35 -16.59 -22.32 -3.12
C ASP A 35 -15.78 -21.61 -4.20
N PHE A 36 -15.31 -20.42 -3.90
CA PHE A 36 -14.50 -19.61 -4.81
C PHE A 36 -12.99 -19.87 -4.69
N GLN A 37 -12.53 -20.76 -3.80
CA GLN A 37 -11.10 -21.07 -3.64
C GLN A 37 -10.42 -21.48 -4.96
N PRO A 38 -10.99 -22.35 -5.82
CA PRO A 38 -10.34 -22.72 -7.08
C PRO A 38 -10.18 -21.52 -8.02
N VAL A 39 -11.15 -20.60 -8.02
CA VAL A 39 -11.12 -19.40 -8.87
C VAL A 39 -10.08 -18.41 -8.36
N TRP A 40 -9.98 -18.24 -7.05
CA TRP A 40 -8.92 -17.46 -6.41
C TRP A 40 -7.54 -18.00 -6.75
N ASN A 41 -7.32 -19.30 -6.56
CA ASN A 41 -6.05 -19.95 -6.89
C ASN A 41 -5.68 -19.73 -8.37
N HIS A 42 -6.65 -19.84 -9.29
CA HIS A 42 -6.42 -19.57 -10.70
C HIS A 42 -6.05 -18.10 -10.96
N ALA A 43 -6.73 -17.14 -10.32
CA ALA A 43 -6.44 -15.72 -10.47
C ALA A 43 -5.02 -15.37 -10.00
N VAL A 44 -4.59 -15.92 -8.86
CA VAL A 44 -3.21 -15.76 -8.33
C VAL A 44 -2.19 -16.32 -9.31
N GLN A 45 -2.38 -17.55 -9.81
CA GLN A 45 -1.45 -18.16 -10.76
C GLN A 45 -1.38 -17.40 -12.09
N ALA A 46 -2.51 -16.88 -12.58
CA ALA A 46 -2.54 -16.07 -13.78
C ALA A 46 -1.80 -14.74 -13.59
N TYR A 47 -1.94 -14.09 -12.42
CA TYR A 47 -1.18 -12.89 -12.10
C TYR A 47 0.33 -13.14 -12.04
N LEU A 48 0.77 -14.19 -11.35
CA LEU A 48 2.19 -14.56 -11.29
C LEU A 48 2.77 -14.76 -12.69
N LYS A 49 2.04 -15.45 -13.57
CA LYS A 49 2.46 -15.63 -14.97
C LYS A 49 2.55 -14.32 -15.74
N ASP A 50 1.58 -13.41 -15.57
CA ASP A 50 1.59 -12.11 -16.24
C ASP A 50 2.77 -11.26 -15.76
N TYR A 51 3.03 -11.26 -14.45
CA TYR A 51 4.16 -10.57 -13.83
C TYR A 51 5.50 -11.13 -14.33
N GLU A 52 5.71 -12.44 -14.26
CA GLU A 52 6.93 -13.11 -14.75
C GLU A 52 7.15 -12.86 -16.25
N SER A 53 6.07 -12.91 -17.04
CA SER A 53 6.11 -12.60 -18.47
C SER A 53 6.50 -11.14 -18.70
N TYR A 54 5.95 -10.20 -17.94
CA TYR A 54 6.32 -8.80 -18.04
C TYR A 54 7.80 -8.58 -17.67
N GLU A 55 8.22 -9.12 -16.53
CA GLU A 55 9.57 -8.97 -15.99
C GLU A 55 10.64 -9.54 -16.92
N SER A 56 10.43 -10.77 -17.42
CA SER A 56 11.38 -11.45 -18.32
C SER A 56 11.52 -10.79 -19.70
N ASN A 57 10.48 -10.09 -20.17
CA ASN A 57 10.48 -9.43 -21.47
C ASN A 57 10.82 -7.93 -21.39
N PHE A 58 10.87 -7.34 -20.19
CA PHE A 58 11.16 -5.93 -20.03
C PHE A 58 12.65 -5.62 -20.32
N SER A 59 12.90 -4.57 -21.11
CA SER A 59 14.25 -4.09 -21.41
C SER A 59 14.47 -2.65 -20.92
N PRO A 60 15.54 -2.38 -20.16
CA PRO A 60 16.60 -3.31 -19.78
C PRO A 60 16.18 -4.22 -18.59
N PRO A 61 16.82 -5.41 -18.44
CA PRO A 61 16.59 -6.29 -17.29
C PRO A 61 16.99 -5.59 -15.98
N GLU A 62 16.53 -6.11 -14.84
CA GLU A 62 16.72 -5.47 -13.54
C GLU A 62 18.18 -5.11 -13.24
N SER A 63 19.11 -6.04 -13.49
CA SER A 63 20.53 -5.84 -13.25
C SER A 63 21.11 -4.62 -13.98
N LEU A 64 20.46 -4.19 -15.07
CA LEU A 64 20.84 -3.05 -15.91
C LEU A 64 19.96 -1.80 -15.69
N ARG A 65 18.88 -1.87 -14.90
CA ARG A 65 18.12 -0.69 -14.46
C ARG A 65 18.90 0.01 -13.33
N LYS A 66 19.75 0.96 -13.69
CA LYS A 66 20.68 1.65 -12.77
C LYS A 66 20.30 3.09 -12.42
N ASP A 67 19.16 3.57 -12.93
CA ASP A 67 18.69 4.92 -12.67
C ASP A 67 17.18 4.94 -12.42
N MET A 68 16.73 6.01 -11.78
CA MET A 68 15.32 6.22 -11.43
C MET A 68 14.39 6.14 -12.65
N LYS A 69 14.82 6.69 -13.79
CA LYS A 69 13.98 6.76 -15.00
C LYS A 69 13.73 5.36 -15.57
N ALA A 70 14.74 4.50 -15.58
CA ALA A 70 14.62 3.12 -16.00
C ALA A 70 13.71 2.32 -15.08
N GLU A 71 13.82 2.51 -13.76
CA GLU A 71 13.00 1.82 -12.76
C GLU A 71 11.54 2.28 -12.79
N MET A 72 11.29 3.59 -12.82
CA MET A 72 9.94 4.14 -12.96
C MET A 72 9.26 3.66 -14.25
N ARG A 73 10.01 3.48 -15.34
CA ARG A 73 9.46 2.91 -16.58
C ARG A 73 9.04 1.46 -16.43
N PHE A 74 9.80 0.67 -15.68
CA PHE A 74 9.44 -0.72 -15.34
C PHE A 74 8.17 -0.75 -14.48
N LEU A 75 8.16 0.00 -13.38
CA LEU A 75 7.00 0.03 -12.47
C LEU A 75 5.73 0.54 -13.15
N LYS A 76 5.85 1.53 -14.03
CA LYS A 76 4.72 2.01 -14.84
C LYS A 76 4.18 0.94 -15.79
N GLY A 77 5.04 0.14 -16.40
CA GLY A 77 4.61 -0.85 -17.38
C GLY A 77 3.98 -2.10 -16.77
N LEU A 78 4.08 -2.31 -15.45
CA LEU A 78 3.32 -3.34 -14.74
C LEU A 78 1.80 -3.12 -14.81
N LYS A 79 1.35 -1.91 -15.17
CA LYS A 79 -0.08 -1.53 -15.15
C LYS A 79 -0.98 -2.55 -15.84
N ASP A 80 -0.59 -3.07 -16.99
CA ASP A 80 -1.42 -4.01 -17.75
C ASP A 80 -1.58 -5.35 -17.02
N ALA A 81 -0.50 -5.85 -16.38
CA ALA A 81 -0.53 -7.09 -15.60
C ALA A 81 -1.39 -6.92 -14.33
N GLU A 82 -1.26 -5.78 -13.65
CA GLU A 82 -2.08 -5.46 -12.48
C GLU A 82 -3.57 -5.33 -12.83
N GLU A 83 -3.89 -4.59 -13.90
CA GLU A 83 -5.27 -4.43 -14.34
C GLU A 83 -5.90 -5.74 -14.79
N ALA A 84 -5.12 -6.62 -15.43
CA ALA A 84 -5.57 -7.97 -15.78
C ALA A 84 -5.88 -8.80 -14.51
N SER A 85 -5.08 -8.66 -13.46
CA SER A 85 -5.30 -9.31 -12.16
C SER A 85 -6.65 -8.89 -11.55
N LEU A 86 -6.85 -7.59 -11.35
CA LEU A 86 -8.09 -7.05 -10.78
C LEU A 86 -9.32 -7.36 -11.64
N SER A 87 -9.16 -7.38 -12.97
CA SER A 87 -10.25 -7.68 -13.90
C SER A 87 -10.64 -9.16 -13.85
N ARG A 88 -9.69 -10.09 -13.68
CA ARG A 88 -9.99 -11.52 -13.46
C ARG A 88 -10.78 -11.73 -12.16
N VAL A 89 -10.36 -11.08 -11.08
CA VAL A 89 -11.05 -11.16 -9.80
C VAL A 89 -12.46 -10.56 -9.90
N SER A 90 -12.61 -9.41 -10.56
CA SER A 90 -13.93 -8.81 -10.79
C SER A 90 -14.85 -9.74 -11.63
N ALA A 91 -14.32 -10.33 -12.70
CA ALA A 91 -15.07 -11.24 -13.57
C ALA A 91 -15.44 -12.58 -12.89
N SER A 92 -14.76 -12.95 -11.80
CA SER A 92 -15.06 -14.17 -11.04
C SER A 92 -16.34 -14.10 -10.23
N ALA A 93 -16.88 -12.89 -10.00
CA ALA A 93 -17.97 -12.63 -9.06
C ALA A 93 -17.66 -13.00 -7.60
N LEU A 94 -16.39 -13.21 -7.22
CA LEU A 94 -15.98 -13.49 -5.84
C LEU A 94 -16.57 -12.48 -4.84
N PHE A 95 -16.56 -11.20 -5.19
CA PHE A 95 -17.09 -10.14 -4.33
C PHE A 95 -18.52 -9.71 -4.67
N ALA A 96 -19.19 -10.37 -5.62
CA ALA A 96 -20.53 -9.96 -6.05
C ALA A 96 -21.55 -10.09 -4.91
N GLY A 97 -22.36 -9.05 -4.72
CA GLY A 97 -23.37 -8.98 -3.68
C GLY A 97 -22.83 -8.67 -2.27
N LEU A 98 -21.52 -8.55 -2.10
CA LEU A 98 -20.95 -8.09 -0.83
C LEU A 98 -21.20 -6.60 -0.67
N GLN A 99 -21.68 -6.23 0.51
CA GLN A 99 -21.94 -4.84 0.86
C GLN A 99 -20.70 -4.21 1.52
N ARG A 100 -20.65 -2.88 1.54
CA ARG A 100 -19.60 -2.14 2.25
C ARG A 100 -19.42 -2.61 3.70
N ASP A 101 -20.53 -2.84 4.41
CA ASP A 101 -20.50 -3.30 5.80
C ASP A 101 -19.92 -4.71 5.94
N ASP A 102 -20.11 -5.59 4.94
CA ASP A 102 -19.48 -6.91 4.93
C ASP A 102 -17.96 -6.78 4.85
N LEU A 103 -17.48 -5.96 3.91
CA LEU A 103 -16.05 -5.72 3.70
C LEU A 103 -15.39 -5.04 4.90
N PHE A 104 -16.08 -4.08 5.51
CA PHE A 104 -15.65 -3.44 6.75
C PHE A 104 -15.54 -4.45 7.89
N GLN A 105 -16.58 -5.27 8.08
CA GLN A 105 -16.60 -6.27 9.15
C GLN A 105 -15.51 -7.34 8.97
N MET A 106 -15.17 -7.72 7.73
CA MET A 106 -14.03 -8.59 7.45
C MET A 106 -12.72 -8.01 7.99
N GLY A 107 -12.50 -6.70 7.84
CA GLY A 107 -11.31 -6.02 8.36
C GLY A 107 -11.26 -6.02 9.89
N VAL A 108 -12.40 -5.72 10.54
CA VAL A 108 -12.53 -5.76 12.00
C VAL A 108 -12.23 -7.17 12.53
N GLU A 109 -12.80 -8.19 11.91
CA GLU A 109 -12.60 -9.59 12.29
C GLU A 109 -11.17 -10.07 12.07
N ALA A 110 -10.50 -9.61 11.01
CA ALA A 110 -9.13 -9.97 10.71
C ALA A 110 -8.16 -9.53 11.83
N VAL A 111 -8.36 -8.33 12.38
CA VAL A 111 -7.60 -7.83 13.54
C VAL A 111 -8.01 -8.55 14.82
N ALA A 112 -9.32 -8.66 15.09
CA ALA A 112 -9.83 -9.26 16.33
C ALA A 112 -9.41 -10.74 16.49
N SER A 113 -9.20 -11.44 15.38
CA SER A 113 -8.73 -12.84 15.34
C SER A 113 -7.21 -12.99 15.23
N GLY A 114 -6.46 -11.90 15.15
CA GLY A 114 -5.00 -11.91 15.02
C GLY A 114 -4.46 -12.34 13.65
N ARG A 115 -5.30 -12.44 12.61
CA ARG A 115 -4.85 -12.74 11.24
C ARG A 115 -4.16 -11.55 10.59
N VAL A 116 -4.56 -10.34 10.97
CA VAL A 116 -3.87 -9.10 10.61
C VAL A 116 -3.32 -8.46 11.89
N SER A 117 -2.04 -8.09 11.84
CA SER A 117 -1.35 -7.36 12.91
C SER A 117 -0.79 -6.05 12.37
N LYS A 118 -0.85 -5.00 13.18
CA LYS A 118 -0.24 -3.71 12.85
C LYS A 118 1.27 -3.74 13.11
N THR A 119 2.01 -2.94 12.37
CA THR A 119 3.43 -2.69 12.60
C THR A 119 3.62 -2.04 13.97
N GLU A 120 4.70 -2.42 14.66
CA GLU A 120 4.99 -1.96 16.01
C GLU A 120 5.04 -0.42 16.08
N GLY A 121 4.45 0.14 17.14
CA GLY A 121 4.40 1.58 17.37
C GLY A 121 3.34 2.36 16.60
N PHE A 122 2.52 1.72 15.76
CA PHE A 122 1.55 2.46 14.92
C PHE A 122 0.51 3.23 15.74
N ASP A 123 -0.02 2.63 16.81
CA ASP A 123 -1.05 3.29 17.62
C ASP A 123 -0.43 4.47 18.41
N GLU A 124 0.80 4.33 18.92
CA GLU A 124 1.57 5.41 19.54
C GLU A 124 1.88 6.54 18.53
N PHE A 125 2.19 6.18 17.30
CA PHE A 125 2.45 7.13 16.22
C PHE A 125 1.20 7.94 15.89
N LEU A 126 0.05 7.29 15.81
CA LEU A 126 -1.22 7.96 15.60
C LEU A 126 -1.57 8.92 16.74
N LEU A 127 -1.38 8.49 18.00
CA LEU A 127 -1.61 9.34 19.17
C LEU A 127 -0.72 10.58 19.14
N SER A 128 0.59 10.40 18.92
CA SER A 128 1.55 11.51 18.83
C SER A 128 1.22 12.46 17.67
N ALA A 129 0.85 11.94 16.50
CA ALA A 129 0.41 12.77 15.38
C ALA A 129 -0.83 13.60 15.72
N GLY A 130 -1.81 13.00 16.40
CA GLY A 130 -3.02 13.67 16.87
C GLY A 130 -2.75 14.78 17.90
N GLU A 131 -1.91 14.52 18.89
CA GLU A 131 -1.49 15.52 19.90
C GLU A 131 -0.79 16.73 19.27
N LYS A 132 -0.06 16.50 18.18
CA LYS A 132 0.61 17.55 17.39
C LYS A 132 -0.31 18.22 16.37
N GLY A 133 -1.57 17.79 16.24
CA GLY A 133 -2.51 18.32 15.27
C GLY A 133 -2.12 18.05 13.81
N LEU A 134 -1.34 17.00 13.54
CA LEU A 134 -0.93 16.63 12.19
C LEU A 134 -2.09 15.96 11.45
N LYS A 135 -2.28 16.33 10.18
CA LYS A 135 -3.21 15.63 9.29
C LYS A 135 -2.60 14.29 8.90
N MET A 136 -3.40 13.24 8.89
CA MET A 136 -2.97 11.90 8.47
C MET A 136 -3.94 11.35 7.44
N ASP A 137 -3.39 10.81 6.36
CA ASP A 137 -4.14 10.16 5.28
C ASP A 137 -3.48 8.84 4.92
N ILE A 138 -4.27 7.94 4.33
CA ILE A 138 -3.79 6.65 3.84
C ILE A 138 -3.96 6.60 2.33
N THR A 139 -2.95 6.09 1.62
CA THR A 139 -3.07 5.73 0.22
C THR A 139 -2.61 4.30 -0.02
N SER A 140 -3.38 3.49 -0.73
CA SER A 140 -3.08 2.06 -0.86
C SER A 140 -3.50 1.51 -2.21
N VAL A 141 -2.76 0.49 -2.67
CA VAL A 141 -3.15 -0.34 -3.83
C VAL A 141 -4.16 -1.42 -3.45
N ASN A 142 -4.50 -1.57 -2.16
CA ASN A 142 -5.47 -2.55 -1.69
C ASN A 142 -6.81 -2.41 -2.43
N TRP A 143 -7.52 -3.53 -2.59
CA TRP A 143 -8.74 -3.59 -3.39
C TRP A 143 -9.96 -3.02 -2.68
N SER A 144 -9.93 -2.87 -1.35
CA SER A 144 -11.09 -2.47 -0.57
C SER A 144 -10.77 -1.43 0.50
N LYS A 145 -11.17 -0.18 0.23
CA LYS A 145 -11.22 0.90 1.19
C LYS A 145 -11.99 0.53 2.46
N ALA A 146 -13.16 -0.09 2.32
CA ALA A 146 -13.99 -0.51 3.45
C ALA A 146 -13.26 -1.50 4.37
N PHE A 147 -12.50 -2.44 3.79
CA PHE A 147 -11.70 -3.41 4.53
C PHE A 147 -10.56 -2.73 5.30
N ILE A 148 -9.84 -1.79 4.68
CA ILE A 148 -8.84 -0.95 5.36
C ILE A 148 -9.46 -0.22 6.56
N GLU A 149 -10.60 0.45 6.36
CA GLU A 149 -11.31 1.16 7.42
C GLU A 149 -11.73 0.22 8.56
N GLY A 150 -12.09 -1.03 8.23
CA GLY A 150 -12.37 -2.08 9.22
C GLY A 150 -11.15 -2.47 10.06
N ILE A 151 -9.99 -2.67 9.43
CA ILE A 151 -8.72 -2.96 10.12
C ILE A 151 -8.30 -1.82 11.05
N LEU A 152 -8.61 -0.58 10.65
CA LEU A 152 -8.26 0.62 11.41
C LEU A 152 -9.33 1.01 12.43
N HIS A 153 -10.45 0.31 12.53
CA HIS A 153 -11.48 0.64 13.51
C HIS A 153 -10.94 0.53 14.96
N PRO A 154 -11.22 1.49 15.87
CA PRO A 154 -12.17 2.61 15.75
C PRO A 154 -11.58 3.92 15.19
N GLN A 155 -10.35 3.92 14.68
CA GLN A 155 -9.73 5.10 14.10
C GLN A 155 -10.41 5.47 12.78
N HIS A 156 -10.72 6.76 12.59
CA HIS A 156 -11.35 7.27 11.38
C HIS A 156 -10.36 8.14 10.60
N LEU A 157 -9.56 7.49 9.77
CA LEU A 157 -8.59 8.15 8.89
C LEU A 157 -9.14 8.25 7.46
N PRO A 158 -8.88 9.35 6.73
CA PRO A 158 -9.11 9.41 5.29
C PRO A 158 -8.32 8.33 4.54
N VAL A 159 -9.00 7.53 3.72
CA VAL A 159 -8.41 6.46 2.91
C VAL A 159 -8.65 6.70 1.41
N ALA A 160 -7.56 6.75 0.65
CA ALA A 160 -7.52 6.74 -0.81
C ALA A 160 -7.00 5.38 -1.32
N ALA A 161 -7.91 4.44 -1.52
CA ALA A 161 -7.65 3.10 -2.03
C ALA A 161 -8.69 2.72 -3.09
N ASN A 162 -8.55 1.54 -3.68
CA ASN A 162 -9.61 0.98 -4.52
C ASN A 162 -10.83 0.62 -3.67
N GLU A 163 -11.99 0.49 -4.31
CA GLU A 163 -13.24 0.12 -3.66
C GLU A 163 -13.95 -0.97 -4.47
N ILE A 164 -14.57 -1.90 -3.77
CA ILE A 164 -15.37 -2.96 -4.37
C ILE A 164 -16.82 -2.48 -4.46
N SER A 165 -17.38 -2.47 -5.66
CA SER A 165 -18.79 -2.14 -5.89
C SER A 165 -19.72 -3.29 -5.49
N GLU A 166 -21.01 -3.03 -5.36
CA GLU A 166 -22.02 -4.06 -5.06
C GLU A 166 -22.06 -5.20 -6.10
N ASN A 167 -21.66 -4.92 -7.34
CA ASN A 167 -21.55 -5.92 -8.40
C ASN A 167 -20.28 -6.79 -8.28
N GLY A 168 -19.42 -6.52 -7.30
CA GLY A 168 -18.14 -7.19 -7.08
C GLY A 168 -16.99 -6.68 -7.95
N GLU A 169 -17.18 -5.56 -8.64
CA GLU A 169 -16.11 -4.94 -9.44
C GLU A 169 -15.19 -4.11 -8.55
N ILE A 170 -13.88 -4.28 -8.72
CA ILE A 170 -12.89 -3.41 -8.09
C ILE A 170 -12.79 -2.13 -8.91
N GLN A 171 -12.92 -0.96 -8.28
CA GLN A 171 -12.92 0.35 -8.91
C GLN A 171 -11.92 1.27 -8.22
N GLY A 172 -11.39 2.25 -8.96
CA GLY A 172 -10.52 3.27 -8.36
C GLY A 172 -11.30 4.26 -7.49
N PRO A 173 -10.62 5.00 -6.61
CA PRO A 173 -11.29 6.01 -5.80
C PRO A 173 -11.86 7.12 -6.70
N GLN A 174 -13.06 7.60 -6.35
CA GLN A 174 -13.86 8.53 -7.15
C GLN A 174 -13.10 9.78 -7.62
N HIS A 175 -12.16 10.28 -6.82
CA HIS A 175 -11.38 11.49 -7.11
C HIS A 175 -10.14 11.25 -7.98
N VAL A 176 -9.68 10.01 -8.14
CA VAL A 176 -8.50 9.66 -8.96
C VAL A 176 -8.93 9.18 -10.35
N GLY A 177 -10.13 8.61 -10.49
CA GLY A 177 -10.71 8.24 -11.78
C GLY A 177 -10.12 6.97 -12.43
N SER A 178 -9.14 6.33 -11.79
CA SER A 178 -8.55 5.04 -12.19
C SER A 178 -8.18 4.22 -10.96
N ARG A 179 -8.11 2.88 -11.11
CA ARG A 179 -7.62 2.00 -10.05
C ARG A 179 -6.19 2.35 -9.68
N ILE A 180 -5.88 2.29 -8.39
CA ILE A 180 -4.55 2.46 -7.84
C ILE A 180 -3.90 1.08 -7.83
N THR A 181 -2.97 0.81 -8.74
CA THR A 181 -2.31 -0.49 -8.82
C THR A 181 -0.80 -0.41 -8.96
N THR A 182 -0.27 0.76 -9.34
CA THR A 182 1.16 0.94 -9.59
C THR A 182 1.71 2.17 -8.85
N SER A 183 3.04 2.27 -8.81
CA SER A 183 3.75 3.43 -8.25
C SER A 183 3.28 4.79 -8.82
N PRO A 184 3.13 4.95 -10.16
CA PRO A 184 2.56 6.16 -10.72
C PRO A 184 1.14 6.46 -10.24
N ASP A 185 0.30 5.43 -10.06
CA ASP A 185 -1.08 5.62 -9.61
C ASP A 185 -1.12 6.11 -8.15
N LYS A 186 -0.29 5.54 -7.28
CA LYS A 186 -0.13 6.00 -5.90
C LYS A 186 0.37 7.44 -5.85
N LEU A 187 1.34 7.82 -6.69
CA LEU A 187 1.78 9.22 -6.76
C LEU A 187 0.66 10.15 -7.23
N ASN A 188 -0.17 9.72 -8.18
CA ASN A 188 -1.34 10.49 -8.59
C ASN A 188 -2.34 10.64 -7.44
N ALA A 189 -2.60 9.59 -6.66
CA ALA A 189 -3.45 9.65 -5.48
C ALA A 189 -2.87 10.60 -4.41
N LEU A 190 -1.57 10.50 -4.12
CA LEU A 190 -0.85 11.40 -3.21
C LEU A 190 -1.02 12.86 -3.63
N ARG A 191 -0.84 13.18 -4.91
CA ARG A 191 -1.03 14.53 -5.43
C ARG A 191 -2.45 15.03 -5.23
N HIS A 192 -3.47 14.19 -5.37
CA HIS A 192 -4.86 14.58 -5.09
C HIS A 192 -5.10 14.84 -3.60
N ILE A 193 -4.52 14.04 -2.71
CA ILE A 193 -4.59 14.25 -1.25
C ILE A 193 -3.98 15.60 -0.88
N THR A 194 -2.84 15.95 -1.49
CA THR A 194 -2.05 17.13 -1.14
C THR A 194 -2.35 18.36 -2.01
N GLN A 195 -3.31 18.27 -2.94
CA GLN A 195 -3.59 19.32 -3.93
C GLN A 195 -4.01 20.67 -3.32
N THR A 196 -4.66 20.62 -2.16
CA THR A 196 -5.29 21.79 -1.53
C THR A 196 -4.43 22.46 -0.45
N ASP A 197 -3.34 21.82 -0.04
CA ASP A 197 -2.49 22.26 1.06
C ASP A 197 -1.03 22.35 0.60
N HIS A 198 -0.38 23.50 0.80
CA HIS A 198 1.08 23.66 0.58
C HIS A 198 1.91 23.17 1.78
N GLU A 199 1.32 22.33 2.64
CA GLU A 199 2.00 21.81 3.82
C GLU A 199 3.09 20.80 3.43
N PRO A 200 4.22 20.74 4.17
CA PRO A 200 5.20 19.67 4.01
C PRO A 200 4.54 18.31 4.18
N VAL A 201 4.96 17.34 3.36
CA VAL A 201 4.46 15.96 3.37
C VAL A 201 5.57 15.02 3.80
N LEU A 202 5.26 14.20 4.81
CA LEU A 202 6.06 13.03 5.19
C LEU A 202 5.29 11.78 4.74
N TYR A 203 5.86 11.07 3.76
CA TYR A 203 5.30 9.83 3.24
C TYR A 203 5.94 8.63 3.94
N LEU A 204 5.14 7.62 4.32
CA LEU A 204 5.64 6.35 4.84
C LEU A 204 5.19 5.21 3.94
N GLY A 205 6.12 4.35 3.54
CA GLY A 205 5.87 3.21 2.64
C GLY A 205 6.88 2.09 2.84
N ASP A 206 6.68 0.93 2.21
CA ASP A 206 7.56 -0.24 2.38
C ASP A 206 8.03 -0.84 1.05
N SER A 207 7.30 -0.59 -0.04
CA SER A 207 7.41 -1.37 -1.28
C SER A 207 7.69 -0.51 -2.52
N THR A 208 7.98 -1.16 -3.65
CA THR A 208 8.19 -0.48 -4.93
C THR A 208 6.94 0.25 -5.43
N THR A 209 5.75 -0.08 -4.94
CA THR A 209 4.53 0.71 -5.24
C THR A 209 4.56 2.09 -4.60
N ASP A 210 5.45 2.33 -3.63
CA ASP A 210 5.62 3.62 -2.95
C ASP A 210 6.76 4.45 -3.52
N LEU A 211 7.56 3.89 -4.45
CA LEU A 211 8.81 4.48 -4.93
C LEU A 211 8.62 5.94 -5.36
N GLU A 212 7.65 6.23 -6.21
CA GLU A 212 7.43 7.58 -6.71
C GLU A 212 6.85 8.54 -5.65
N CYS A 213 6.09 8.05 -4.67
CA CYS A 213 5.61 8.85 -3.55
C CYS A 213 6.76 9.27 -2.63
N LEU A 214 7.64 8.33 -2.32
CA LEU A 214 8.85 8.56 -1.52
C LEU A 214 9.78 9.56 -2.22
N LEU A 215 10.07 9.37 -3.51
CA LEU A 215 10.93 10.29 -4.28
C LEU A 215 10.32 11.69 -4.46
N TYR A 216 8.99 11.81 -4.43
CA TYR A 216 8.30 13.09 -4.56
C TYR A 216 8.36 13.94 -3.28
N SER A 217 8.34 13.32 -2.11
CA SER A 217 8.15 13.98 -0.80
C SER A 217 9.38 13.81 0.13
N HIS A 218 9.25 14.08 1.43
CA HIS A 218 10.16 13.49 2.42
C HIS A 218 9.60 12.13 2.79
N GLY A 219 10.45 11.12 2.91
CA GLY A 219 9.98 9.74 3.01
C GLY A 219 10.66 8.95 4.11
N VAL A 220 9.89 8.06 4.74
CA VAL A 220 10.41 7.00 5.60
C VAL A 220 9.99 5.66 5.03
N ILE A 221 10.96 4.78 4.84
CA ILE A 221 10.71 3.40 4.44
C ILE A 221 10.58 2.54 5.68
N ILE A 222 9.45 1.87 5.86
CA ILE A 222 9.28 0.88 6.92
C ILE A 222 9.83 -0.46 6.42
N ALA A 223 10.89 -0.94 7.05
CA ALA A 223 11.57 -2.17 6.66
C ALA A 223 12.29 -2.80 7.86
N ARG A 224 12.10 -4.11 8.06
CA ARG A 224 12.70 -4.85 9.19
C ARG A 224 14.23 -4.76 9.26
N ASP A 225 14.86 -4.68 8.10
CA ASP A 225 16.31 -4.56 7.93
C ASP A 225 16.65 -3.79 6.64
N ALA A 226 17.94 -3.54 6.45
CA ALA A 226 18.47 -2.80 5.30
C ALA A 226 18.43 -3.57 3.97
N GLU A 227 17.94 -4.82 3.96
CA GLU A 227 17.94 -5.71 2.80
C GLU A 227 16.54 -5.88 2.17
N SER A 228 15.57 -5.04 2.54
CA SER A 228 14.24 -5.06 1.92
C SER A 228 14.31 -4.84 0.40
N ALA A 229 13.31 -5.34 -0.34
CA ALA A 229 13.25 -5.25 -1.79
C ALA A 229 13.29 -3.79 -2.29
N LEU A 230 12.61 -2.88 -1.60
CA LEU A 230 12.62 -1.45 -1.92
C LEU A 230 13.99 -0.81 -1.65
N LEU A 231 14.62 -1.11 -0.51
CA LEU A 231 15.96 -0.60 -0.20
C LEU A 231 17.01 -1.11 -1.17
N THR A 232 16.94 -2.39 -1.55
CA THR A 232 17.79 -2.99 -2.58
C THR A 232 17.60 -2.29 -3.93
N THR A 233 16.35 -1.98 -4.30
CA THR A 233 16.01 -1.25 -5.51
C THR A 233 16.58 0.18 -5.49
N LEU A 234 16.39 0.91 -4.39
CA LEU A 234 16.90 2.27 -4.21
C LEU A 234 18.43 2.33 -4.28
N SER A 235 19.11 1.42 -3.58
CA SER A 235 20.56 1.26 -3.68
C SER A 235 21.01 0.96 -5.12
N ARG A 236 20.31 0.06 -5.82
CA ARG A 236 20.62 -0.29 -7.22
C ARG A 236 20.51 0.91 -8.17
N ILE A 237 19.58 1.83 -7.93
CA ILE A 237 19.38 3.03 -8.74
C ILE A 237 20.13 4.27 -8.22
N GLY A 238 21.02 4.08 -7.24
CA GLY A 238 21.89 5.13 -6.72
C GLY A 238 21.24 6.11 -5.76
N VAL A 239 20.15 5.72 -5.09
CA VAL A 239 19.49 6.51 -4.05
C VAL A 239 19.94 6.01 -2.68
N ASP A 240 20.62 6.87 -1.93
CA ASP A 240 21.01 6.61 -0.56
C ASP A 240 19.83 6.78 0.40
N VAL A 241 19.67 5.81 1.30
CA VAL A 241 18.60 5.78 2.30
C VAL A 241 19.23 5.41 3.63
N PRO A 242 19.75 6.39 4.39
CA PRO A 242 20.29 6.13 5.72
C PRO A 242 19.20 5.69 6.71
N HIS A 243 19.61 5.00 7.77
CA HIS A 243 18.70 4.69 8.88
C HIS A 243 18.22 5.97 9.57
N ILE A 244 16.95 6.02 9.97
CA ILE A 244 16.29 7.21 10.52
C ILE A 244 16.90 7.71 11.83
N GLY A 245 17.61 6.84 12.56
CA GLY A 245 18.41 7.25 13.71
C GLY A 245 19.50 8.30 13.39
N ASN A 246 19.83 8.52 12.11
CA ASN A 246 20.77 9.56 11.66
C ASN A 246 20.09 10.86 11.22
N LEU A 247 18.76 10.99 11.37
CA LEU A 247 17.97 12.13 10.90
C LEU A 247 18.56 13.49 11.33
N GLN A 248 18.98 13.62 12.60
CA GLN A 248 19.55 14.86 13.13
C GLN A 248 20.93 15.20 12.53
N ASN A 249 21.68 14.20 12.07
CA ASN A 249 23.02 14.36 11.52
C ASN A 249 23.00 14.56 9.99
N LEU A 250 21.94 14.14 9.31
CA LEU A 250 21.81 14.11 7.86
C LEU A 250 20.65 14.99 7.37
N THR A 251 20.66 16.27 7.74
CA THR A 251 19.58 17.23 7.45
C THR A 251 19.34 17.50 5.96
N HIS A 252 20.24 17.07 5.08
CA HIS A 252 20.07 17.17 3.63
C HIS A 252 19.43 15.93 2.99
N ALA A 253 19.39 14.80 3.70
CA ALA A 253 18.75 13.59 3.21
C ALA A 253 17.23 13.74 3.27
N ARG A 254 16.55 13.30 2.22
CA ARG A 254 15.08 13.36 2.11
C ARG A 254 14.39 12.02 2.37
N LEU A 255 15.16 10.94 2.35
CA LEU A 255 14.69 9.57 2.51
C LEU A 255 15.46 8.91 3.63
N PHE A 256 14.72 8.22 4.50
CA PHE A 256 15.26 7.40 5.56
C PHE A 256 14.56 6.05 5.58
N TRP A 257 15.13 5.08 6.28
CA TRP A 257 14.40 3.85 6.63
C TRP A 257 14.37 3.65 8.13
N ALA A 258 13.32 2.99 8.60
CA ALA A 258 13.04 2.67 9.98
C ALA A 258 12.48 1.26 10.07
N ARG A 259 12.73 0.56 11.17
CA ARG A 259 12.22 -0.79 11.41
C ARG A 259 10.72 -0.83 11.64
N ASP A 260 10.23 0.21 12.30
CA ASP A 260 8.86 0.33 12.78
C ASP A 260 8.54 1.79 13.12
N PHE A 261 7.34 2.06 13.61
CA PHE A 261 6.91 3.41 13.96
C PHE A 261 7.53 3.92 15.28
N LEU A 262 8.04 3.06 16.16
CA LEU A 262 8.73 3.49 17.38
C LEU A 262 10.03 4.19 17.04
N GLU A 263 10.78 3.69 16.05
CA GLU A 263 11.97 4.35 15.55
C GLU A 263 11.67 5.70 14.88
N VAL A 264 10.56 5.77 14.13
CA VAL A 264 10.11 7.03 13.54
C VAL A 264 9.84 8.07 14.64
N LEU A 265 9.15 7.68 15.70
CA LEU A 265 8.89 8.55 16.85
C LEU A 265 10.18 8.96 17.56
N ALA A 266 11.06 8.00 17.86
CA ALA A 266 12.32 8.26 18.58
C ALA A 266 13.26 9.20 17.81
N SER A 267 13.16 9.25 16.47
CA SER A 267 14.00 10.12 15.64
C SER A 267 13.63 11.61 15.72
N GLY A 268 12.41 11.94 16.16
CA GLY A 268 11.87 13.30 16.07
C GLY A 268 11.37 13.69 14.67
N ALA A 269 11.12 12.72 13.78
CA ALA A 269 10.62 12.98 12.42
C ALA A 269 9.29 13.75 12.40
N LEU A 270 8.48 13.65 13.46
CA LEU A 270 7.23 14.39 13.60
C LEU A 270 7.40 15.84 14.07
N ASP A 271 8.61 16.25 14.45
CA ASP A 271 8.94 17.57 14.98
C ASP A 271 9.57 18.52 13.95
N GLN A 272 9.81 18.04 12.72
CA GLN A 272 10.43 18.80 11.66
C GLN A 272 9.47 19.72 10.89
#